data_AF-A0A5Y3LCQ0-F1
#
_entry.id   AF-A0A5Y3LCQ0-F1
#
_cell.length_a   1.000
_cell.length_b   1.000
_cell.length_c   1.000
_cell.angle_alpha   90.00
_cell.angle_beta   90.00
_cell.angle_gamma   90.00
#
_symmetry.space_group_name_H-M   'P 1'
#
loop_
_entity.id
_entity.type
_entity.pdbx_description
1 polymer ?
#
loop_
_entity_poly.entity_id
_entity_poly.type
_entity_poly.pdbx_seq_one_letter_code
_entity_poly.pdbx_strand_id
1 'polypeptide(L)'
;MSELKIDNPAQRLLDILEAGKKLPDAWNCRNAWIELLNVEENNEQHLLSRLAKVMELPDRILQVRRDHFSTLRGNSTHWKTCVDNAFVSQSLNSTWLSFNQHIDSRTISELSMLSDLFETRGAHAAIEADETEALLVKIIELRGDIRSSELSSAMKTMLLRQLSQLQEALESYSISGIEPVMDAVQSTLGLAVIDPEYKEEIKSGSGSQFGDRISSLLGDIANVVTVAGALPSLPAAIQTALSLLNK
;
A
#
# COMPACT_ATOMS: atom_id res chain seq x y z
N MET A 1 5.26 -27.14 -4.79
CA MET A 1 4.25 -26.08 -4.88
C MET A 1 4.68 -25.04 -3.87
N SER A 2 5.18 -23.88 -4.30
CA SER A 2 5.50 -22.80 -3.37
C SER A 2 4.20 -22.39 -2.69
N GLU A 3 4.13 -22.50 -1.36
CA GLU A 3 3.00 -21.96 -0.61
C GLU A 3 2.86 -20.48 -0.96
N LEU A 4 1.63 -20.06 -1.26
CA LEU A 4 1.33 -18.67 -1.55
C LEU A 4 1.64 -17.89 -0.28
N LYS A 5 2.68 -17.05 -0.33
CA LYS A 5 3.03 -16.16 0.76
C LYS A 5 1.82 -15.27 1.08
N ILE A 6 1.64 -14.96 2.35
CA ILE A 6 0.50 -14.17 2.83
C ILE A 6 0.95 -12.79 3.26
N ASP A 7 0.00 -11.87 3.26
CA ASP A 7 0.22 -10.53 3.79
C ASP A 7 0.35 -10.54 5.32
N ASN A 8 1.20 -9.66 5.88
CA ASN A 8 1.40 -9.54 7.33
C ASN A 8 0.94 -8.17 7.87
N PRO A 9 -0.38 -7.91 7.95
CA PRO A 9 -0.91 -6.66 8.51
C PRO A 9 -0.67 -6.55 10.04
N ALA A 10 -0.40 -7.67 10.72
CA ALA A 10 -0.07 -7.67 12.14
C ALA A 10 1.30 -7.05 12.39
N GLN A 11 2.31 -7.37 11.57
CA GLN A 11 3.62 -6.73 11.62
C GLN A 11 3.51 -5.22 11.40
N ARG A 12 2.78 -4.78 10.39
CA ARG A 12 2.63 -3.33 10.10
C ARG A 12 2.01 -2.56 11.26
N LEU A 13 0.93 -3.10 11.83
CA LEU A 13 0.30 -2.46 12.99
C LEU A 13 1.26 -2.48 14.19
N LEU A 14 1.97 -3.58 14.42
CA LEU A 14 2.96 -3.69 15.49
C LEU A 14 4.07 -2.64 15.33
N ASP A 15 4.67 -2.51 14.14
CA ASP A 15 5.72 -1.54 13.85
C ASP A 15 5.26 -0.10 14.14
N ILE A 16 4.05 0.25 13.69
CA ILE A 16 3.45 1.57 13.94
C ILE A 16 3.25 1.81 15.44
N LEU A 17 2.70 0.84 16.17
CA LEU A 17 2.46 0.97 17.61
C LEU A 17 3.76 1.04 18.41
N GLU A 18 4.77 0.24 18.05
CA GLU A 18 6.09 0.27 18.69
C GLU A 18 6.86 1.56 18.40
N ALA A 19 6.75 2.11 17.19
CA ALA A 19 7.26 3.44 16.88
C ALA A 19 6.53 4.51 17.71
N GLY A 20 5.20 4.44 17.79
CA GLY A 20 4.38 5.35 18.58
C GLY A 20 4.70 5.31 20.08
N LYS A 21 5.08 4.15 20.61
CA LYS A 21 5.52 3.97 22.01
C LYS A 21 6.82 4.70 22.34
N LYS A 22 7.65 5.01 21.33
CA LYS A 22 8.90 5.74 21.50
C LYS A 22 8.70 7.26 21.50
N LEU A 23 7.53 7.74 21.08
CA LEU A 23 7.20 9.17 21.05
C LEU A 23 6.82 9.70 22.43
N PRO A 24 7.11 10.98 22.74
CA PRO A 24 6.70 11.59 24.00
C PRO A 24 5.18 11.69 24.14
N ASP A 25 4.63 11.22 25.25
CA ASP A 25 3.19 11.28 25.56
C ASP A 25 2.59 12.70 25.50
N ALA A 26 3.41 13.71 25.80
CA ALA A 26 3.01 15.12 25.78
C ALA A 26 2.92 15.73 24.37
N TRP A 27 3.39 15.03 23.33
CA TRP A 27 3.26 15.51 21.95
C TRP A 27 1.80 15.70 21.57
N ASN A 28 1.55 16.65 20.66
CA ASN A 28 0.24 16.74 20.04
C ASN A 28 0.01 15.48 19.17
N CYS A 29 -1.19 14.88 19.28
CA CYS A 29 -1.52 13.64 18.59
C CYS A 29 -1.41 13.77 17.06
N ARG A 30 -1.77 14.93 16.48
CA ARG A 30 -1.55 15.21 15.06
C ARG A 30 -0.08 15.11 14.68
N ASN A 31 0.81 15.72 15.47
CA ASN A 31 2.25 15.71 15.19
C ASN A 31 2.84 14.30 15.31
N ALA A 32 2.37 13.51 16.29
CA ALA A 32 2.76 12.11 16.41
C ALA A 32 2.36 11.31 15.16
N TRP A 33 1.14 11.48 14.64
CA TRP A 33 0.72 10.81 13.41
C TRP A 33 1.43 11.31 12.16
N ILE A 34 1.72 12.61 12.05
CA ILE A 34 2.53 13.16 10.95
C ILE A 34 3.89 12.47 10.90
N GLU A 35 4.56 12.34 12.05
CA GLU A 35 5.84 11.65 12.18
C GLU A 35 5.73 10.16 11.83
N LEU A 36 4.81 9.43 12.48
CA LEU A 36 4.66 7.98 12.31
C LEU A 36 4.27 7.58 10.89
N LEU A 37 3.49 8.41 10.22
CA LEU A 37 2.96 8.13 8.89
C LEU A 37 3.75 8.82 7.80
N ASN A 38 4.87 9.50 8.11
CA ASN A 38 5.71 10.24 7.16
C ASN A 38 4.88 11.11 6.20
N VAL A 39 4.02 11.95 6.76
CA VAL A 39 3.14 12.86 6.01
C VAL A 39 3.78 14.24 5.96
N GLU A 40 3.71 14.91 4.81
CA GLU A 40 4.16 16.31 4.71
C GLU A 40 3.36 17.22 5.65
N GLU A 41 4.05 18.15 6.31
CA GLU A 41 3.40 19.14 7.17
C GLU A 41 2.33 19.93 6.41
N ASN A 42 1.23 20.26 7.09
CA ASN A 42 0.07 20.99 6.55
C ASN A 42 -0.75 20.23 5.47
N ASN A 43 -0.51 18.95 5.25
CA ASN A 43 -1.33 18.12 4.37
C ASN A 43 -2.36 17.28 5.16
N GLU A 44 -3.37 17.95 5.73
CA GLU A 44 -4.37 17.30 6.60
C GLU A 44 -5.17 16.20 5.88
N GLN A 45 -5.47 16.37 4.59
CA GLN A 45 -6.20 15.36 3.81
C GLN A 45 -5.39 14.07 3.70
N HIS A 46 -4.09 14.18 3.46
CA HIS A 46 -3.19 13.04 3.38
C HIS A 46 -2.96 12.38 4.74
N LEU A 47 -2.91 13.18 5.81
CA LEU A 47 -2.85 12.66 7.17
C LEU A 47 -4.07 11.79 7.49
N LEU A 48 -5.28 12.31 7.23
CA LEU A 48 -6.52 11.61 7.51
C LEU A 48 -6.68 10.34 6.65
N SER A 49 -6.22 10.37 5.39
CA SER A 49 -6.28 9.19 4.52
C SER A 49 -5.31 8.08 4.99
N ARG A 50 -4.08 8.42 5.38
CA ARG A 50 -3.14 7.43 5.95
C ARG A 50 -3.61 6.91 7.29
N LEU A 51 -4.15 7.78 8.16
CA LEU A 51 -4.72 7.34 9.44
C LEU A 51 -5.88 6.35 9.24
N ALA A 52 -6.77 6.60 8.27
CA ALA A 52 -7.83 5.66 7.92
C ALA A 52 -7.27 4.29 7.52
N LYS A 53 -6.19 4.26 6.73
CA LYS A 53 -5.50 3.01 6.35
C LYS A 53 -4.93 2.26 7.55
N VAL A 54 -4.39 2.96 8.57
CA VAL A 54 -3.95 2.31 9.81
C VAL A 54 -5.15 1.74 10.58
N MET A 55 -6.26 2.48 10.62
CA MET A 55 -7.50 2.05 11.28
C MET A 55 -8.14 0.81 10.62
N GLU A 56 -7.81 0.51 9.37
CA GLU A 56 -8.26 -0.70 8.66
C GLU A 56 -7.44 -1.95 9.04
N LEU A 57 -6.21 -1.80 9.56
CA LEU A 57 -5.31 -2.92 9.87
C LEU A 57 -5.90 -3.95 10.84
N PRO A 58 -6.60 -3.58 11.93
CA PRO A 58 -7.21 -4.56 12.84
C PRO A 58 -8.17 -5.52 12.13
N ASP A 59 -9.00 -5.01 11.21
CA ASP A 59 -9.95 -5.85 10.47
C ASP A 59 -9.24 -6.72 9.43
N ARG A 60 -8.16 -6.20 8.82
CA ARG A 60 -7.33 -6.96 7.89
C ARG A 60 -6.58 -8.10 8.57
N ILE A 61 -6.09 -7.91 9.80
CA ILE A 61 -5.52 -8.97 10.63
C ILE A 61 -6.55 -10.08 10.86
N LEU A 62 -7.80 -9.72 11.19
CA LEU A 62 -8.87 -10.70 11.38
C LEU A 62 -9.23 -11.42 10.07
N GLN A 63 -9.17 -10.74 8.93
CA GLN A 63 -9.40 -11.34 7.61
C GLN A 63 -8.32 -12.37 7.28
N VAL A 64 -7.03 -12.00 7.31
CA VAL A 64 -5.91 -12.92 7.04
C VAL A 64 -5.98 -14.15 7.96
N ARG A 65 -6.30 -13.92 9.24
CA ARG A 65 -6.49 -15.01 10.20
C ARG A 65 -7.65 -15.94 9.81
N ARG A 66 -8.80 -15.41 9.41
CA ARG A 66 -9.95 -16.23 8.99
C ARG A 66 -9.65 -17.03 7.73
N ASP A 67 -8.99 -16.40 6.75
CA ASP A 67 -8.79 -16.96 5.42
C ASP A 67 -7.69 -18.04 5.42
N HIS A 68 -6.65 -17.87 6.24
CA HIS A 68 -5.48 -18.76 6.23
C HIS A 68 -5.33 -19.64 7.48
N PHE A 69 -5.95 -19.26 8.60
CA PHE A 69 -5.71 -19.84 9.93
C PHE A 69 -7.02 -20.23 10.66
N SER A 70 -8.09 -20.54 9.93
CA SER A 70 -9.43 -20.85 10.46
C SER A 70 -9.50 -21.99 11.48
N THR A 71 -8.53 -22.91 11.47
CA THR A 71 -8.48 -24.08 12.36
C THR A 71 -7.76 -23.83 13.69
N LEU A 72 -7.08 -22.69 13.85
CA LEU A 72 -6.30 -22.38 15.06
C LEU A 72 -7.19 -21.98 16.23
N ARG A 73 -6.93 -22.62 17.37
CA ARG A 73 -7.61 -22.34 18.64
C ARG A 73 -6.96 -21.12 19.30
N GLY A 74 -7.75 -20.12 19.68
CA GLY A 74 -7.30 -18.98 20.50
C GLY A 74 -7.73 -17.63 19.94
N ASN A 75 -8.91 -17.14 20.34
CA ASN A 75 -9.48 -15.89 19.80
C ASN A 75 -9.30 -14.74 20.78
N SER A 76 -8.07 -14.41 21.16
CA SER A 76 -7.89 -13.20 22.00
C SER A 76 -8.39 -11.99 21.22
N THR A 77 -9.32 -11.27 21.84
CA THR A 77 -9.86 -10.00 21.35
C THR A 77 -9.29 -8.81 22.12
N HIS A 78 -8.38 -9.05 23.09
CA HIS A 78 -7.82 -8.01 23.95
C HIS A 78 -7.09 -6.95 23.14
N TRP A 79 -6.10 -7.37 22.34
CA TRP A 79 -5.35 -6.44 21.48
C TRP A 79 -6.27 -5.60 20.61
N LYS A 80 -7.30 -6.21 19.98
CA LYS A 80 -8.22 -5.49 19.10
C LYS A 80 -9.03 -4.47 19.89
N THR A 81 -9.55 -4.87 21.05
CA THR A 81 -10.33 -3.97 21.91
C THR A 81 -9.48 -2.78 22.36
N CYS A 82 -8.22 -3.00 22.71
CA CYS A 82 -7.29 -1.92 23.08
C CYS A 82 -7.01 -0.98 21.91
N VAL A 83 -6.72 -1.51 20.72
CA VAL A 83 -6.46 -0.72 19.51
C VAL A 83 -7.71 0.05 19.07
N ASP A 84 -8.88 -0.59 19.02
CA ASP A 84 -10.16 0.06 18.70
C ASP A 84 -10.45 1.20 19.70
N ASN A 85 -10.26 0.95 21.00
CA ASN A 85 -10.44 1.99 22.02
C ASN A 85 -9.46 3.15 21.84
N ALA A 86 -8.20 2.88 21.50
CA ALA A 86 -7.21 3.92 21.22
C ALA A 86 -7.64 4.82 20.05
N PHE A 87 -8.15 4.21 18.97
CA PHE A 87 -8.65 4.95 17.80
C PHE A 87 -9.96 5.70 18.04
N VAL A 88 -10.82 5.21 18.93
CA VAL A 88 -12.08 5.89 19.30
C VAL A 88 -11.83 7.03 20.28
N SER A 89 -10.90 6.87 21.22
CA SER A 89 -10.62 7.86 22.27
C SER A 89 -9.66 8.96 21.83
N GLN A 90 -8.90 8.77 20.75
CA GLN A 90 -7.98 9.78 20.28
C GLN A 90 -8.70 11.07 19.84
N SER A 91 -8.02 12.20 20.06
CA SER A 91 -8.32 13.45 19.39
C SER A 91 -7.03 13.98 18.75
N LEU A 92 -7.07 14.38 17.48
CA LEU A 92 -5.88 14.96 16.83
C LEU A 92 -5.38 16.23 17.53
N ASN A 93 -6.26 16.91 18.28
CA ASN A 93 -5.91 18.11 19.02
C ASN A 93 -5.50 17.84 20.49
N SER A 94 -5.58 16.60 20.96
CA SER A 94 -5.14 16.22 22.31
C SER A 94 -3.67 15.81 22.33
N THR A 95 -3.18 15.44 23.51
CA THR A 95 -1.87 14.84 23.71
C THR A 95 -1.84 13.40 23.22
N TRP A 96 -0.69 12.92 22.73
CA TRP A 96 -0.46 11.55 22.27
C TRP A 96 -0.81 10.50 23.33
N LEU A 97 -0.67 10.87 24.61
CA LEU A 97 -1.12 10.05 25.75
C LEU A 97 -2.55 9.51 25.58
N SER A 98 -3.47 10.28 24.98
CA SER A 98 -4.86 9.84 24.82
C SER A 98 -4.99 8.57 23.97
N PHE A 99 -4.08 8.37 23.02
CA PHE A 99 -3.97 7.16 22.22
C PHE A 99 -3.07 6.13 22.93
N ASN A 100 -1.85 6.55 23.30
CA ASN A 100 -0.79 5.66 23.76
C ASN A 100 -1.12 4.90 25.04
N GLN A 101 -1.92 5.49 25.95
CA GLN A 101 -2.33 4.87 27.22
C GLN A 101 -3.15 3.60 27.05
N HIS A 102 -3.83 3.42 25.91
CA HIS A 102 -4.67 2.23 25.65
C HIS A 102 -3.88 1.04 25.14
N ILE A 103 -2.67 1.27 24.63
CA ILE A 103 -1.81 0.23 24.07
C ILE A 103 -0.95 -0.35 25.18
N ASP A 104 -1.39 -1.43 25.81
CA ASP A 104 -0.63 -2.09 26.88
C ASP A 104 0.43 -3.07 26.34
N SER A 105 1.31 -3.55 27.21
CA SER A 105 2.35 -4.53 26.83
C SER A 105 1.75 -5.82 26.30
N ARG A 106 0.57 -6.22 26.79
CA ARG A 106 -0.15 -7.41 26.33
C ARG A 106 -0.62 -7.25 24.88
N THR A 107 -1.09 -6.06 24.50
CA THR A 107 -1.48 -5.72 23.12
C THR A 107 -0.31 -5.91 22.17
N ILE A 108 0.87 -5.39 22.53
CA ILE A 108 2.11 -5.56 21.76
C ILE A 108 2.49 -7.05 21.65
N SER A 109 2.48 -7.80 22.77
CA SER A 109 2.80 -9.24 22.74
C SER A 109 1.80 -10.06 21.90
N GLU A 110 0.51 -9.76 21.97
CA GLU A 110 -0.51 -10.45 21.17
C GLU A 110 -0.36 -10.15 19.67
N LEU A 111 -0.05 -8.91 19.29
CA LEU A 111 0.26 -8.55 17.90
C LEU A 111 1.56 -9.19 17.39
N SER A 112 2.60 -9.24 18.22
CA SER A 112 3.85 -9.93 17.91
C SER A 112 3.61 -11.42 17.66
N MET A 113 2.83 -12.10 18.50
CA MET A 113 2.46 -13.51 18.27
C MET A 113 1.64 -13.70 16.97
N LEU A 114 0.75 -12.77 16.63
CA LEU A 114 0.00 -12.81 15.38
C LEU A 114 0.91 -12.59 14.17
N SER A 115 1.88 -11.68 14.27
CA SER A 115 2.89 -11.45 13.24
C SER A 115 3.72 -12.70 13.01
N ASP A 116 4.29 -13.28 14.07
CA ASP A 116 5.07 -14.52 14.00
C ASP A 116 4.26 -15.66 13.39
N LEU A 117 2.97 -15.76 13.76
CA LEU A 117 2.06 -16.75 13.19
C LEU A 117 1.88 -16.55 11.68
N PHE A 118 1.69 -15.31 11.21
CA PHE A 118 1.55 -15.03 9.78
C PHE A 118 2.84 -15.33 9.02
N GLU A 119 3.98 -15.02 9.62
CA GLU A 119 5.31 -15.33 9.07
C GLU A 119 5.51 -16.84 8.84
N THR A 120 4.87 -17.72 9.64
CA THR A 120 4.99 -19.18 9.44
C THR A 120 4.42 -19.69 8.11
N ARG A 121 3.52 -18.95 7.46
CA ARG A 121 3.01 -19.26 6.10
C ARG A 121 3.85 -18.59 5.00
N GLY A 122 4.94 -17.92 5.38
CA GLY A 122 5.77 -17.07 4.55
C GLY A 122 5.11 -15.72 4.35
N ALA A 123 5.65 -14.66 4.96
CA ALA A 123 5.26 -13.32 4.57
C ALA A 123 6.04 -12.85 3.34
N HIS A 124 5.49 -11.85 2.66
CA HIS A 124 6.24 -11.07 1.69
C HIS A 124 7.33 -10.30 2.44
N ALA A 125 8.53 -10.22 1.85
CA ALA A 125 9.50 -9.23 2.29
C ALA A 125 8.92 -7.83 2.00
N ALA A 126 9.36 -6.84 2.78
CA ALA A 126 9.03 -5.46 2.48
C ALA A 126 9.69 -5.05 1.16
N ILE A 127 9.00 -4.22 0.38
CA ILE A 127 9.66 -3.44 -0.68
C ILE A 127 10.59 -2.44 0.01
N GLU A 128 11.84 -2.37 -0.46
CA GLU A 128 12.83 -1.44 0.08
C GLU A 128 12.41 0.01 -0.19
N ALA A 129 12.61 0.89 0.79
CA ALA A 129 12.18 2.29 0.70
C ALA A 129 12.79 3.01 -0.52
N ASP A 130 14.06 2.72 -0.84
CA ASP A 130 14.75 3.28 -2.00
C ASP A 130 14.13 2.83 -3.34
N GLU A 131 13.63 1.59 -3.42
CA GLU A 131 12.93 1.09 -4.62
C GLU A 131 11.56 1.76 -4.79
N THR A 132 10.83 1.95 -3.69
CA THR A 132 9.56 2.71 -3.69
C THR A 132 9.81 4.15 -4.14
N GLU A 133 10.80 4.84 -3.58
CA GLU A 133 11.12 6.23 -3.94
C GLU A 133 11.51 6.36 -5.41
N ALA A 134 12.34 5.44 -5.93
CA ALA A 134 12.71 5.42 -7.34
C ALA A 134 11.50 5.28 -8.28
N LEU A 135 10.50 4.47 -7.90
CA LEU A 135 9.24 4.34 -8.65
C LEU A 135 8.39 5.62 -8.57
N LEU A 136 8.32 6.26 -7.39
CA LEU A 136 7.58 7.51 -7.20
C LEU A 136 8.15 8.65 -8.04
N VAL A 137 9.48 8.79 -8.07
CA VAL A 137 10.18 9.77 -8.93
C VAL A 137 9.80 9.57 -10.41
N LYS A 138 9.84 8.33 -10.91
CA LYS A 138 9.42 8.01 -12.28
C LYS A 138 7.98 8.40 -12.56
N ILE A 139 7.06 8.18 -11.60
CA ILE A 139 5.66 8.58 -11.74
C ILE A 139 5.53 10.10 -11.79
N ILE A 140 6.21 10.84 -10.93
CA ILE A 140 6.18 12.31 -10.88
C ILE A 140 6.64 12.90 -12.22
N GLU A 141 7.77 12.42 -12.75
CA GLU A 141 8.30 12.84 -14.05
C GLU A 141 7.29 12.56 -15.18
N LEU A 142 6.77 11.33 -15.24
CA LEU A 142 5.81 10.93 -16.26
C LEU A 142 4.51 11.76 -16.20
N ARG A 143 4.00 12.07 -15.00
CA ARG A 143 2.85 12.96 -14.82
C ARG A 143 3.15 14.38 -15.29
N GLY A 144 4.36 14.89 -15.05
CA GLY A 144 4.83 16.18 -15.55
C GLY A 144 4.76 16.24 -17.07
N ASP A 145 5.36 15.25 -17.73
CA ASP A 145 5.44 15.19 -19.18
C ASP A 145 4.07 15.05 -19.85
N ILE A 146 3.16 14.24 -19.28
CA ILE A 146 1.78 14.09 -19.78
C ILE A 146 1.00 15.40 -19.67
N ARG A 147 1.22 16.19 -18.60
CA ARG A 147 0.53 17.48 -18.46
C ARG A 147 0.97 18.46 -19.54
N SER A 148 2.26 18.49 -19.86
CA SER A 148 2.85 19.37 -20.87
C SER A 148 2.71 18.88 -22.32
N SER A 149 2.18 17.68 -22.55
CA SER A 149 2.08 17.10 -23.90
C SER A 149 0.93 17.71 -24.72
N GLU A 150 0.89 17.41 -26.01
CA GLU A 150 -0.21 17.79 -26.92
C GLU A 150 -1.34 16.75 -26.95
N LEU A 151 -1.37 15.81 -25.99
CA LEU A 151 -2.45 14.81 -25.87
C LEU A 151 -3.81 15.47 -25.63
N SER A 152 -4.87 14.79 -26.06
CA SER A 152 -6.25 15.21 -25.77
C SER A 152 -6.50 15.31 -24.26
N SER A 153 -7.40 16.21 -23.86
CA SER A 153 -7.77 16.37 -22.45
C SER A 153 -8.32 15.06 -21.84
N ALA A 154 -9.08 14.30 -22.64
CA ALA A 154 -9.58 12.98 -22.26
C ALA A 154 -8.42 12.01 -21.97
N MET A 155 -7.46 11.88 -22.90
CA MET A 155 -6.32 10.98 -22.75
C MET A 155 -5.44 11.37 -21.54
N LYS A 156 -5.12 12.67 -21.39
CA LYS A 156 -4.39 13.16 -20.21
C LYS A 156 -5.10 12.76 -18.91
N THR A 157 -6.41 12.95 -18.84
CA THR A 157 -7.20 12.59 -17.67
C THR A 157 -7.09 11.10 -17.34
N MET A 158 -7.17 10.24 -18.36
CA MET A 158 -7.07 8.79 -18.18
C MET A 158 -5.71 8.36 -17.66
N LEU A 159 -4.63 8.79 -18.32
CA LEU A 159 -3.26 8.45 -17.94
C LEU A 159 -2.92 8.98 -16.54
N LEU A 160 -3.23 10.25 -16.28
CA LEU A 160 -2.95 10.87 -14.97
C LEU A 160 -3.74 10.20 -13.84
N ARG A 161 -4.96 9.71 -14.11
CA ARG A 161 -5.75 8.96 -13.12
C ARG A 161 -5.07 7.63 -12.76
N GLN A 162 -4.63 6.85 -13.75
CA GLN A 162 -3.93 5.57 -13.50
C GLN A 162 -2.62 5.79 -12.74
N LEU A 163 -1.83 6.78 -13.14
CA LEU A 163 -0.60 7.13 -12.44
C LEU A 163 -0.85 7.59 -11.00
N SER A 164 -1.94 8.30 -10.74
CA SER A 164 -2.28 8.73 -9.38
C SER A 164 -2.69 7.55 -8.49
N GLN A 165 -3.34 6.53 -9.05
CA GLN A 165 -3.67 5.30 -8.31
C GLN A 165 -2.42 4.49 -7.97
N LEU A 166 -1.49 4.36 -8.93
CA LEU A 166 -0.20 3.70 -8.70
C LEU A 166 0.63 4.44 -7.65
N GLN A 167 0.68 5.77 -7.74
CA GLN A 167 1.38 6.63 -6.77
C GLN A 167 0.84 6.43 -5.36
N GLU A 168 -0.48 6.56 -5.16
CA GLU A 168 -1.11 6.40 -3.84
C GLU A 168 -0.86 5.00 -3.26
N ALA A 169 -0.92 3.96 -4.08
CA ALA A 169 -0.68 2.59 -3.65
C ALA A 169 0.76 2.36 -3.19
N LEU A 170 1.74 2.97 -3.89
CA LEU A 170 3.15 2.91 -3.53
C LEU A 170 3.46 3.74 -2.28
N GLU A 171 2.96 4.98 -2.19
CA GLU A 171 3.18 5.87 -1.05
C GLU A 171 2.63 5.32 0.27
N SER A 172 1.58 4.52 0.19
CA SER A 172 0.93 3.91 1.36
C SER A 172 1.28 2.44 1.58
N TYR A 173 2.19 1.88 0.79
CA TYR A 173 2.55 0.45 0.84
C TYR A 173 2.97 -0.01 2.24
N SER A 174 3.72 0.81 2.97
CA SER A 174 4.17 0.51 4.34
C SER A 174 3.01 0.26 5.32
N ILE A 175 1.83 0.82 5.02
CA ILE A 175 0.60 0.66 5.81
C ILE A 175 -0.30 -0.40 5.16
N SER A 176 -0.64 -0.23 3.88
CA SER A 176 -1.71 -0.99 3.23
C SER A 176 -1.23 -2.28 2.56
N GLY A 177 0.08 -2.55 2.53
CA GLY A 177 0.65 -3.74 1.95
C GLY A 177 0.52 -3.81 0.43
N ILE A 178 0.64 -5.03 -0.11
CA ILE A 178 0.81 -5.24 -1.55
C ILE A 178 -0.49 -5.18 -2.36
N GLU A 179 -1.64 -5.53 -1.77
CA GLU A 179 -2.92 -5.62 -2.50
C GLU A 179 -3.30 -4.32 -3.24
N PRO A 180 -3.24 -3.11 -2.64
CA PRO A 180 -3.56 -1.89 -3.38
C PRO A 180 -2.64 -1.62 -4.58
N VAL A 181 -1.36 -2.02 -4.49
CA VAL A 181 -0.41 -1.91 -5.60
C VAL A 181 -0.86 -2.82 -6.75
N MET A 182 -1.28 -4.03 -6.41
CA MET A 182 -1.83 -5.00 -7.36
C MET A 182 -3.12 -4.51 -8.01
N ASP A 183 -4.04 -3.95 -7.23
CA ASP A 183 -5.30 -3.41 -7.74
C ASP A 183 -5.05 -2.24 -8.71
N ALA A 184 -4.09 -1.36 -8.40
CA ALA A 184 -3.72 -0.25 -9.28
C ALA A 184 -3.09 -0.75 -10.60
N VAL A 185 -2.22 -1.76 -10.54
CA VAL A 185 -1.66 -2.41 -11.74
C VAL A 185 -2.77 -3.05 -12.59
N GLN A 186 -3.67 -3.80 -11.96
CA GLN A 186 -4.79 -4.44 -12.64
C GLN A 186 -5.75 -3.42 -13.26
N SER A 187 -6.05 -2.32 -12.56
CA SER A 187 -6.89 -1.23 -13.09
C SER A 187 -6.24 -0.60 -14.32
N THR A 188 -4.93 -0.36 -14.28
CA THR A 188 -4.17 0.24 -15.38
C THR A 188 -4.22 -0.64 -16.64
N LEU A 189 -4.02 -1.96 -16.48
CA LEU A 189 -4.11 -2.92 -17.59
C LEU A 189 -5.55 -3.14 -18.05
N GLY A 190 -6.49 -3.23 -17.11
CA GLY A 190 -7.91 -3.44 -17.39
C GLY A 190 -8.52 -2.30 -18.20
N LEU A 191 -8.10 -1.06 -17.95
CA LEU A 191 -8.53 0.10 -18.74
C LEU A 191 -8.19 -0.05 -20.23
N ALA A 192 -7.05 -0.65 -20.55
CA ALA A 192 -6.62 -0.89 -21.93
C ALA A 192 -7.41 -1.99 -22.66
N VAL A 193 -8.12 -2.83 -21.90
CA VAL A 193 -9.02 -3.82 -22.49
C VAL A 193 -10.37 -3.19 -22.86
N ILE A 194 -10.84 -2.21 -22.07
CA ILE A 194 -12.19 -1.65 -22.19
C ILE A 194 -12.25 -0.34 -22.98
N ASP A 195 -11.14 0.40 -23.05
CA ASP A 195 -11.08 1.70 -23.72
C ASP A 195 -10.14 1.65 -24.94
N PRO A 196 -10.68 1.75 -26.17
CA PRO A 196 -9.90 1.66 -27.39
C PRO A 196 -8.86 2.78 -27.56
N GLU A 197 -9.18 4.01 -27.16
CA GLU A 197 -8.24 5.12 -27.30
C GLU A 197 -7.04 4.92 -26.38
N TYR A 198 -7.30 4.52 -25.14
CA TYR A 198 -6.25 4.20 -24.18
C TYR A 198 -5.45 2.97 -24.57
N LYS A 199 -6.09 1.96 -25.16
CA LYS A 199 -5.40 0.79 -25.73
C LYS A 199 -4.36 1.23 -26.75
N GLU A 200 -4.74 2.07 -27.72
CA GLU A 200 -3.82 2.52 -28.77
C GLU A 200 -2.66 3.35 -28.19
N GLU A 201 -2.92 4.14 -27.15
CA GLU A 201 -1.87 4.89 -26.46
C GLU A 201 -0.88 3.96 -25.74
N ILE A 202 -1.36 2.93 -25.02
CA ILE A 202 -0.48 2.07 -24.20
C ILE A 202 0.08 0.83 -24.91
N LYS A 203 -0.34 0.57 -26.15
CA LYS A 203 0.14 -0.54 -26.98
C LYS A 203 1.63 -0.37 -27.27
N SER A 204 2.42 -1.43 -27.06
CA SER A 204 3.87 -1.38 -27.31
C SER A 204 4.16 -1.25 -28.80
N GLY A 205 5.07 -0.35 -29.17
CA GLY A 205 5.40 -0.09 -30.58
C GLY A 205 4.35 0.72 -31.33
N SER A 206 3.37 1.33 -30.64
CA SER A 206 2.48 2.35 -31.21
C SER A 206 3.24 3.63 -31.62
N GLY A 207 4.49 3.79 -31.16
CA GLY A 207 5.22 5.05 -31.24
C GLY A 207 4.74 6.08 -30.23
N SER A 208 3.81 5.71 -29.32
CA SER A 208 3.42 6.56 -28.20
C SER A 208 4.58 6.71 -27.22
N GLN A 209 4.97 7.96 -27.01
CA GLN A 209 5.95 8.36 -26.00
C GLN A 209 5.55 7.93 -24.58
N PHE A 210 4.26 7.84 -24.29
CA PHE A 210 3.74 7.63 -22.93
C PHE A 210 3.37 6.17 -22.66
N GLY A 211 2.88 5.44 -23.66
CA GLY A 211 2.53 4.03 -23.54
C GLY A 211 3.70 3.13 -23.16
N ASP A 212 4.84 3.32 -23.82
CA ASP A 212 6.06 2.57 -23.51
C ASP A 212 6.58 2.88 -22.09
N ARG A 213 6.44 4.14 -21.64
CA ARG A 213 6.84 4.54 -20.28
C ARG A 213 5.92 3.97 -19.21
N ILE A 214 4.61 3.92 -19.45
CA ILE A 214 3.66 3.26 -18.54
C ILE A 214 3.94 1.76 -18.50
N SER A 215 4.14 1.12 -19.65
CA SER A 215 4.46 -0.31 -19.73
C SER A 215 5.76 -0.63 -18.98
N SER A 216 6.79 0.20 -19.14
CA SER A 216 8.05 0.08 -18.39
C SER A 216 7.81 0.24 -16.89
N LEU A 217 7.04 1.26 -16.46
CA LEU A 217 6.71 1.48 -15.06
C LEU A 217 5.99 0.28 -14.44
N LEU A 218 4.99 -0.29 -15.15
CA LEU A 218 4.29 -1.49 -14.68
C LEU A 218 5.24 -2.69 -14.55
N GLY A 219 6.19 -2.84 -15.48
CA GLY A 219 7.24 -3.85 -15.40
C GLY A 219 8.17 -3.67 -14.21
N ASP A 220 8.59 -2.43 -13.93
CA ASP A 220 9.43 -2.09 -12.79
C ASP A 220 8.70 -2.39 -11.46
N ILE A 221 7.44 -1.99 -11.34
CA ILE A 221 6.59 -2.33 -10.19
C ILE A 221 6.50 -3.86 -10.05
N ALA A 222 6.26 -4.59 -11.14
CA ALA A 222 6.19 -6.05 -11.11
C ALA A 222 7.45 -6.71 -10.56
N ASN A 223 8.62 -6.19 -10.96
CA ASN A 223 9.91 -6.70 -10.55
C ASN A 223 10.12 -6.49 -9.06
N VAL A 224 9.86 -5.28 -8.57
CA VAL A 224 9.97 -4.94 -7.13
C VAL A 224 9.05 -5.82 -6.29
N VAL A 225 7.79 -5.98 -6.72
CA VAL A 225 6.80 -6.86 -6.07
C VAL A 225 7.22 -8.33 -6.08
N THR A 226 7.93 -8.76 -7.13
CA THR A 226 8.47 -10.12 -7.26
C THR A 226 9.66 -10.34 -6.34
N VAL A 227 10.56 -9.36 -6.24
CA VAL A 227 11.72 -9.40 -5.34
C VAL A 227 11.26 -9.44 -3.88
N ALA A 228 10.24 -8.66 -3.53
CA ALA A 228 9.53 -8.76 -2.25
C ALA A 228 8.89 -10.14 -2.00
N GLY A 229 8.85 -11.01 -3.02
CA GLY A 229 8.28 -12.34 -2.93
C GLY A 229 6.76 -12.33 -2.83
N ALA A 230 6.10 -11.28 -3.32
CA ALA A 230 4.65 -11.23 -3.28
C ALA A 230 4.00 -12.12 -4.33
N LEU A 231 4.39 -11.91 -5.59
CA LEU A 231 3.83 -12.63 -6.74
C LEU A 231 4.93 -12.87 -7.79
N PRO A 232 5.66 -14.00 -7.71
CA PRO A 232 6.78 -14.27 -8.62
C PRO A 232 6.39 -14.33 -10.11
N SER A 233 5.13 -14.63 -10.41
CA SER A 233 4.60 -14.71 -11.77
C SER A 233 4.11 -13.36 -12.31
N LEU A 234 4.11 -12.30 -11.50
CA LEU A 234 3.56 -11.00 -11.88
C LEU A 234 4.23 -10.37 -13.11
N PRO A 235 5.57 -10.34 -13.23
CA PRO A 235 6.23 -9.77 -14.41
C PRO A 235 5.80 -10.50 -15.68
N ALA A 236 5.74 -11.83 -15.65
CA ALA A 236 5.30 -12.65 -16.78
C ALA A 236 3.82 -12.40 -17.12
N ALA A 237 2.96 -12.25 -16.11
CA ALA A 237 1.54 -11.94 -16.32
C ALA A 237 1.34 -10.56 -16.96
N ILE A 238 2.06 -9.53 -16.48
CA ILE A 238 2.02 -8.18 -17.06
C ILE A 238 2.55 -8.20 -18.49
N GLN A 239 3.70 -8.83 -18.74
CA GLN A 239 4.23 -8.98 -20.10
C GLN A 239 3.24 -9.69 -21.03
N THR A 240 2.58 -10.74 -20.54
CA THR A 240 1.55 -11.45 -21.31
C THR A 240 0.38 -10.53 -21.62
N ALA A 241 -0.14 -9.80 -20.62
CA ALA A 241 -1.24 -8.86 -20.82
C ALA A 241 -0.88 -7.78 -21.85
N LEU A 242 0.30 -7.15 -21.71
CA LEU A 242 0.81 -6.16 -22.66
C LEU A 242 0.95 -6.75 -24.08
N SER A 243 1.44 -7.98 -24.20
CA SER A 243 1.55 -8.66 -25.51
C SER A 243 0.19 -8.94 -26.18
N LEU A 244 -0.86 -9.15 -25.39
CA LEU A 244 -2.23 -9.34 -25.89
C LEU A 244 -2.84 -8.02 -26.35
N LEU A 245 -2.49 -6.89 -25.73
CA LEU A 245 -2.88 -5.57 -26.21
C LEU A 245 -2.28 -5.23 -27.57
N ASN A 246 -1.14 -5.85 -27.91
CA ASN A 246 -0.50 -5.66 -29.21
C ASN A 246 -1.22 -6.36 -30.38
N LYS A 247 -2.12 -7.32 -30.08
CA LYS A 247 -2.96 -8.01 -31.07
C LYS A 247 -4.25 -7.21 -31.33
#